data_AF-A0A9X6UIY0-F1
#
_entry.id   AF-A0A9X6UIY0-F1
#
_cell.length_a   1.000
_cell.length_b   1.000
_cell.length_c   1.000
_cell.angle_alpha   90.00
_cell.angle_beta   90.00
_cell.angle_gamma   90.00
#
_symmetry.space_group_name_H-M   'P 1'
#
loop_
_entity.id
_entity.type
_entity.pdbx_description
1 polymer ?
#
loop_
_entity_poly.entity_id
_entity_poly.type
_entity_poly.pdbx_seq_one_letter_code
_entity_poly.pdbx_strand_id
1 'polypeptide(L)' 'MNKKRIYIEVLLLKGIYKEESTGRQLYEMSEQELFKLIKGAGSYEGRD' A
#
# COMPACT_ATOMS: atom_id res chain seq x y z
N MET A 1 -0.51 8.44 16.86
CA MET A 1 -1.21 7.71 15.77
C MET A 1 -0.20 6.81 15.09
N ASN A 2 -0.47 5.50 14.95
CA ASN A 2 0.49 4.53 14.44
C ASN A 2 0.60 4.71 12.91
N LYS A 3 1.74 5.20 12.37
CA LYS A 3 1.86 5.55 10.93
C LYS A 3 1.53 4.35 10.04
N LYS A 4 1.84 3.14 10.50
CA LYS A 4 1.43 1.87 9.88
C LYS A 4 -0.08 1.80 9.62
N ARG A 5 -0.93 2.16 10.58
CA ARG A 5 -2.39 2.15 10.40
C ARG A 5 -2.84 3.14 9.32
N ILE A 6 -2.28 4.35 9.33
CA ILE A 6 -2.59 5.38 8.32
C ILE A 6 -2.24 4.87 6.92
N TYR A 7 -1.08 4.23 6.76
CA TYR A 7 -0.67 3.68 5.47
C TYR A 7 -1.59 2.54 4.99
N ILE A 8 -2.01 1.67 5.90
CA ILE A 8 -2.98 0.61 5.57
C ILE A 8 -4.30 1.23 5.13
N GLU A 9 -4.83 2.21 5.87
CA GLU A 9 -6.09 2.90 5.50
C GLU A 9 -6.00 3.56 4.13
N VAL A 10 -4.91 4.27 3.82
CA VAL A 10 -4.70 4.88 2.49
C VAL A 10 -4.68 3.84 1.37
N LEU A 11 -4.06 2.68 1.60
CA LEU A 11 -4.02 1.59 0.61
C LEU A 11 -5.40 0.96 0.41
N LEU A 12 -6.14 0.73 1.51
CA LEU A 12 -7.51 0.22 1.44
C LEU A 12 -8.44 1.18 0.68
N LEU A 13 -8.32 2.50 0.92
CA LEU A 13 -9.06 3.52 0.17
C LEU A 13 -8.73 3.54 -1.32
N LYS A 14 -7.53 3.08 -1.70
CA LYS A 14 -7.10 2.92 -3.10
C LYS A 14 -7.49 1.57 -3.71
N GLY A 15 -8.19 0.71 -2.97
CA GLY A 15 -8.55 -0.64 -3.41
C GLY A 15 -7.40 -1.65 -3.37
N ILE A 16 -6.32 -1.35 -2.63
CA ILE A 16 -5.18 -2.25 -2.48
C ILE A 16 -5.32 -2.94 -1.12
N TYR A 17 -5.45 -4.27 -1.15
CA TYR A 17 -5.68 -5.09 0.04
C TYR A 17 -4.48 -5.96 0.42
N LYS A 18 -3.55 -6.17 -0.52
CA LYS A 18 -2.36 -7.01 -0.38
C LYS A 18 -1.32 -6.63 -1.42
N GLU A 19 -0.08 -7.06 -1.24
CA GLU A 19 0.92 -7.00 -2.29
C GLU A 19 0.63 -8.07 -3.36
N GLU A 20 0.56 -7.68 -4.63
CA GLU A 20 0.18 -8.60 -5.71
C GLU A 20 1.23 -9.67 -6.01
N SER A 21 2.52 -9.33 -5.89
CA SER A 21 3.63 -10.22 -6.25
C SER A 21 3.83 -11.36 -5.26
N THR A 22 3.63 -11.10 -3.97
CA THR A 22 3.85 -12.09 -2.90
C THR A 22 2.55 -12.59 -2.28
N GLY A 23 1.44 -11.88 -2.50
CA GLY A 23 0.16 -12.13 -1.84
C GLY A 23 0.10 -11.71 -0.37
N ARG A 24 1.16 -11.11 0.20
CA ARG A 24 1.23 -10.70 1.60
C ARG A 24 0.19 -9.64 1.95
N GLN A 25 -0.46 -9.81 3.10
CA GLN A 25 -1.45 -8.87 3.60
C GLN A 25 -0.78 -7.61 4.13
N LEU A 26 -1.46 -6.47 4.02
CA LEU A 26 -0.92 -5.17 4.47
C LEU A 26 -0.53 -5.17 5.96
N TYR A 27 -1.25 -5.91 6.81
CA TYR A 27 -0.96 -6.01 8.24
C TYR A 27 0.36 -6.73 8.54
N GLU A 28 0.81 -7.59 7.62
CA GLU A 28 2.07 -8.34 7.70
C GLU A 28 3.27 -7.55 7.18
N MET A 29 3.03 -6.37 6.61
CA MET A 29 4.05 -5.51 6.03
C MET A 29 4.58 -4.49 7.05
N SER A 30 5.85 -4.13 6.90
CA SER A 30 6.48 -3.03 7.61
C SER A 30 5.99 -1.67 7.08
N GLU A 31 6.19 -0.59 7.85
CA GLU A 31 5.84 0.77 7.40
C GLU A 31 6.55 1.16 6.10
N GLN A 32 7.80 0.73 5.91
CA GLN A 32 8.56 1.02 4.69
C GLN A 32 7.98 0.31 3.46
N GLU A 33 7.58 -0.95 3.60
CA GLU A 33 6.93 -1.71 2.52
C GLU A 33 5.57 -1.10 2.16
N LEU A 34 4.77 -0.72 3.15
CA LEU A 34 3.49 -0.02 2.92
C LEU A 34 3.69 1.32 2.23
N PHE A 35 4.71 2.09 2.62
CA PHE A 35 5.03 3.36 1.97
C PHE A 35 5.44 3.16 0.50
N LYS A 36 6.22 2.12 0.19
CA LYS A 36 6.56 1.75 -1.19
C LYS A 36 5.32 1.40 -2.01
N LEU A 37 4.38 0.64 -1.44
CA LEU A 37 3.10 0.35 -2.10
C LEU A 37 2.30 1.62 -2.38
N ILE A 38 2.23 2.56 -1.43
CA ILE A 38 1.53 3.84 -1.63
C ILE A 38 2.17 4.64 -2.76
N LYS A 39 3.51 4.71 -2.80
CA LYS A 39 4.24 5.39 -3.87
C LYS A 39 4.06 4.70 -5.23
N GLY A 40 4.07 3.37 -5.28
CA GLY A 40 3.81 2.60 -6.50
C GLY A 40 2.37 2.77 -7.00
N ALA A 41 1.39 2.80 -6.10
CA ALA A 41 -0.02 2.99 -6.39
C ALA A 41 -0.35 4.41 -6.90
N GLY A 42 0.40 5.42 -6.43
CA GLY A 42 0.24 6.81 -6.87
C GLY A 42 0.89 7.13 -8.23
N SER A 43 1.76 6.25 -8.74
CA SER A 43 2.48 6.46 -10.01
C SER A 43 1.74 5.92 -11.24
N TYR A 44 0.50 5.46 -11.10
CA TYR A 44 -0.35 5.00 -12.22
C TYR A 44 -1.05 6.14 -12.99
N GLU A 45 -0.66 7.41 -12.82
CA GLU A 45 -1.10 8.55 -13.66
C GLU A 45 -0.31 8.66 -14.98
N GLY A 46 -0.09 7.54 -15.70
CA GLY A 46 0.71 7.58 -16.93
C GLY A 46 0.65 6.34 -17.82
N ARG A 47 -0.44 5.58 -17.78
CA ARG A 47 -0.77 4.62 -18.83
C ARG A 47 -2.25 4.76 -19.19
N ASP A 48 -2.54 5.81 -19.94
CA ASP A 48 -3.21 5.78 -21.25
C ASP A 48 -2.98 7.13 -21.95
#